data_AF-A0A090KXB6-F1
#
_entry.id   AF-A0A090KXB6-F1
#
_cell.length_a   1.000
_cell.length_b   1.000
_cell.length_c   1.000
_cell.angle_alpha   90.00
_cell.angle_beta   90.00
_cell.angle_gamma   90.00
#
_symmetry.space_group_name_H-M   'P 1'
#
loop_
_entity.id
_entity.type
_entity.pdbx_description
1 polymer ?
#
loop_
_entity_poly.entity_id
_entity_poly.type
_entity_poly.pdbx_seq_one_letter_code
_entity_poly.pdbx_strand_id
1 'polypeptide(L)' 'MNGILLFSSFVLGIGVVLLIIGCDKTSINEGMNLSNVTRTTVQIIGIIFTVLGSITFFYSVYRQFIHEHKKKYKDDDVK' A
#
# COMPACT_ATOMS: atom_id res chain seq x y z
N MET A 1 6.54 -16.48 -2.46
CA MET A 1 5.64 -15.49 -3.09
C MET A 1 4.97 -14.55 -2.08
N ASN A 2 4.72 -14.98 -0.83
CA ASN A 2 4.12 -14.12 0.22
C ASN A 2 4.93 -12.89 0.64
N GLY A 3 6.27 -12.90 0.50
CA GLY A 3 7.12 -11.78 0.92
C GLY A 3 6.84 -10.46 0.19
N ILE A 4 6.51 -10.52 -1.10
CA ILE A 4 6.18 -9.31 -1.90
C ILE A 4 4.81 -8.76 -1.49
N LEU A 5 3.88 -9.64 -1.14
CA LEU A 5 2.53 -9.26 -0.71
C LEU A 5 2.57 -8.61 0.69
N LEU A 6 3.36 -9.17 1.61
CA LEU A 6 3.63 -8.58 2.93
C LEU A 6 4.38 -7.24 2.82
N PHE A 7 5.35 -7.13 1.92
CA PHE A 7 6.09 -5.88 1.73
C PHE A 7 5.20 -4.79 1.13
N SER A 8 4.40 -5.11 0.11
CA SER A 8 3.50 -4.15 -0.52
C SER A 8 2.37 -3.69 0.41
N SER A 9 1.83 -4.57 1.26
CA SER A 9 0.84 -4.17 2.27
C SER A 9 1.43 -3.24 3.34
N PHE A 10 2.68 -3.47 3.74
CA PHE A 10 3.39 -2.59 4.67
C PHE A 10 3.63 -1.18 4.09
N VAL A 11 4.11 -1.11 2.84
CA VAL A 11 4.31 0.15 2.11
C VAL A 11 2.99 0.92 1.95
N LEU A 12 1.89 0.20 1.65
CA LEU A 12 0.55 0.77 1.59
C LEU A 12 0.12 1.36 2.95
N GLY A 13 0.34 0.61 4.03
CA GLY A 13 0.01 1.05 5.40
C GLY A 13 0.72 2.34 5.78
N ILE A 14 2.02 2.46 5.47
CA ILE A 14 2.78 3.70 5.68
C ILE A 14 2.18 4.86 4.88
N GLY A 15 1.83 4.64 3.61
CA GLY A 15 1.21 5.66 2.77
C GLY A 15 -0.09 6.20 3.36
N VAL A 16 -0.95 5.31 3.87
CA VAL A 16 -2.22 5.68 4.51
C VAL A 16 -2.00 6.47 5.79
N VAL A 17 -1.04 6.07 6.64
CA VAL A 17 -0.71 6.81 7.86
C VAL A 17 -0.21 8.22 7.55
N LEU A 18 0.67 8.37 6.56
CA LEU A 18 1.17 9.68 6.12
C LEU A 18 0.06 10.58 5.57
N LEU A 19 -0.90 10.00 4.86
CA LEU A 19 -2.09 10.72 4.39
C LEU A 19 -2.97 11.21 5.54
N ILE A 20 -3.19 10.37 6.56
CA ILE A 20 -3.97 10.76 7.76
C ILE A 20 -3.28 11.93 8.46
N ILE A 21 -1.95 11.87 8.64
CA ILE A 21 -1.17 12.97 9.24
C ILE A 21 -1.22 14.25 8.39
N GLY A 22 -1.17 14.13 7.06
CA GLY A 22 -1.26 15.27 6.15
C GLY A 22 -2.67 15.89 6.07
N CYS A 23 -3.72 15.09 6.18
CA CYS A 23 -5.11 15.51 6.08
C CYS A 23 -5.68 16.02 7.41
N ASP A 24 -5.34 15.40 8.54
CA ASP A 24 -5.91 15.77 9.83
C ASP A 24 -5.33 17.10 10.34
N LYS A 25 -6.20 18.02 10.76
CA LYS A 25 -5.83 19.36 11.24
C LYS A 25 -5.83 19.47 12.76
N THR A 26 -6.42 18.50 13.46
CA THR A 26 -7.07 18.82 14.73
C THR A 26 -6.79 17.88 15.90
N SER A 27 -6.32 16.64 15.72
CA SER A 27 -6.07 15.73 16.86
C SER A 27 -4.66 15.13 16.91
N ILE A 28 -4.12 14.70 15.76
CA ILE A 28 -2.80 14.05 15.69
C ILE A 28 -1.65 15.07 15.67
N ASN A 29 -1.92 16.28 15.17
CA ASN A 29 -0.93 17.32 14.94
C ASN A 29 -0.95 18.41 16.04
N GLU A 30 -1.73 18.23 17.11
CA GLU A 30 -1.74 19.15 18.25
C GLU A 30 -0.34 19.21 18.87
N GLY A 31 0.29 20.39 18.81
CA GLY A 31 1.66 20.62 19.28
C GLY A 31 2.75 20.54 18.20
N MET A 32 2.44 20.02 17.00
CA MET A 32 3.36 20.06 15.86
C MET A 32 3.15 21.35 15.06
N ASN A 33 4.05 22.32 15.23
CA ASN A 33 4.08 23.57 14.45
C ASN A 33 4.65 23.30 13.03
N LEU A 34 3.96 22.45 12.27
CA LEU A 34 4.34 22.14 10.89
C LEU A 34 3.96 23.32 9.99
N SER A 35 4.96 23.86 9.29
CA SER A 35 4.71 24.79 8.18
C SER A 35 3.76 24.16 7.15
N ASN A 36 2.90 24.98 6.56
CA ASN A 36 2.01 24.57 5.47
C ASN A 36 2.76 23.83 4.35
N VAL A 37 4.03 24.19 4.11
CA VAL A 37 4.91 23.53 3.14
C VAL A 37 5.21 22.09 3.57
N THR A 38 5.65 21.86 4.81
CA THR A 38 5.97 20.53 5.33
C THR A 38 4.76 19.62 5.33
N ARG A 39 3.59 20.15 5.70
CA ARG A 39 2.33 19.41 5.65
C ARG A 39 1.98 18.96 4.22
N THR A 40 2.08 19.89 3.27
CA THR A 40 1.79 19.61 1.85
C THR A 40 2.77 18.57 1.31
N THR A 41 4.05 18.67 1.68
CA THR A 41 5.08 17.68 1.32
C THR A 41 4.77 16.29 1.87
N VAL A 42 4.42 16.18 3.16
CA VAL A 42 4.04 14.89 3.79
C VAL A 42 2.82 14.28 3.10
N GLN A 43 1.84 15.12 2.74
CA GLN A 43 0.64 14.69 2.05
C GLN A 43 0.96 14.15 0.64
N ILE A 44 1.80 14.86 -0.13
CA ILE A 44 2.27 14.41 -1.46
C ILE A 44 3.01 13.08 -1.35
N ILE A 45 3.92 12.94 -0.38
CA ILE A 45 4.65 11.70 -0.13
C ILE A 45 3.66 10.57 0.20
N GLY A 46 2.69 10.81 1.09
CA GLY A 46 1.66 9.83 1.43
C GLY A 46 0.84 9.37 0.22
N ILE A 47 0.46 10.28 -0.68
CA ILE A 47 -0.23 9.95 -1.93
C ILE A 47 0.63 9.03 -2.80
N ILE A 48 1.90 9.40 -3.04
CA ILE A 48 2.81 8.62 -3.89
C ILE A 48 2.99 7.20 -3.34
N PHE A 49 3.25 7.08 -2.03
CA PHE A 49 3.42 5.78 -1.37
C PHE A 49 2.15 4.94 -1.44
N THR A 50 0.97 5.56 -1.27
CA THR A 50 -0.31 4.85 -1.36
C THR A 50 -0.60 4.35 -2.78
N VAL A 51 -0.33 5.17 -3.80
CA VAL A 51 -0.52 4.77 -5.22
C VAL A 51 0.46 3.66 -5.61
N LEU A 52 1.75 3.80 -5.29
CA LEU A 52 2.74 2.76 -5.60
C LEU A 52 2.49 1.46 -4.82
N GLY A 53 2.14 1.59 -3.53
CA GLY A 53 1.80 0.45 -2.68
C GLY A 53 0.57 -0.29 -3.21
N SER A 54 -0.48 0.42 -3.60
CA SER A 54 -1.73 -0.18 -4.10
C SER A 54 -1.54 -0.89 -5.42
N ILE A 55 -0.88 -0.25 -6.40
CA ILE A 55 -0.57 -0.89 -7.70
C ILE A 55 0.22 -2.19 -7.48
N THR A 56 1.27 -2.13 -6.66
CA THR A 56 2.12 -3.28 -6.37
C THR A 56 1.36 -4.39 -5.63
N PHE A 57 0.49 -4.02 -4.69
CA PHE A 57 -0.35 -4.95 -3.95
C PHE A 57 -1.36 -5.66 -4.87
N PHE A 58 -2.12 -4.91 -5.67
CA PHE A 58 -3.07 -5.48 -6.62
C PHE A 58 -2.38 -6.40 -7.63
N TYR A 59 -1.24 -5.99 -8.16
CA TYR A 59 -0.46 -6.84 -9.06
C TYR A 59 0.01 -8.14 -8.39
N SER A 60 0.44 -8.07 -7.13
CA SER A 60 0.88 -9.23 -6.35
C SER A 60 -0.28 -10.20 -6.09
N VAL A 61 -1.44 -9.67 -5.70
CA VAL A 61 -2.67 -10.47 -5.50
C VAL A 61 -3.10 -11.11 -6.82
N TYR A 62 -3.14 -10.36 -7.92
CA TYR A 62 -3.50 -10.88 -9.24
C TYR A 62 -2.57 -12.01 -9.69
N ARG A 63 -1.25 -11.83 -9.51
CA ARG A 63 -0.25 -12.84 -9.84
C ARG A 63 -0.42 -14.10 -8.98
N GLN A 64 -0.77 -13.95 -7.70
CA GLN A 64 -1.03 -15.08 -6.82
C GLN A 64 -2.30 -15.83 -7.23
N PHE A 65 -3.38 -15.13 -7.55
CA PHE A 65 -4.61 -15.72 -8.09
C PHE A 65 -4.35 -16.54 -9.36
N ILE A 66 -3.61 -16.00 -10.32
CA ILE A 66 -3.25 -16.73 -11.55
C ILE A 66 -2.39 -17.94 -11.25
N HIS A 67 -1.42 -17.81 -10.34
CA HIS A 67 -0.55 -18.93 -9.99
C HIS A 67 -1.33 -20.07 -9.34
N GLU A 68 -2.25 -19.75 -8.42
CA GLU A 68 -3.13 -20.74 -7.79
C GLU A 68 -4.11 -21.36 -8.78
N HIS A 69 -4.72 -20.55 -9.67
CA HIS A 69 -5.55 -21.07 -10.76
C HIS A 69 -4.77 -22.03 -11.67
N LYS A 70 -3.59 -21.64 -12.15
CA LYS A 70 -2.75 -22.51 -12.99
C LYS A 70 -2.32 -23.78 -12.27
N LYS A 71 -2.05 -23.72 -10.96
CA LYS A 71 -1.70 -24.89 -10.17
C LYS A 71 -2.88 -25.87 -10.08
N LYS A 72 -4.09 -25.35 -9.85
CA LYS A 72 -5.32 -26.15 -9.75
C LYS A 72 -5.64 -26.91 -11.05
N TYR A 73 -5.49 -26.26 -12.21
CA TYR A 73 -5.75 -26.92 -13.50
C TYR A 73 -4.66 -27.90 -13.93
N LYS A 74 -3.42 -27.76 -13.44
CA LYS A 74 -2.33 -28.68 -13.77
C LYS A 74 -2.44 -30.04 -13.05
N ASP A 75 -3.11 -30.08 -11.91
CA ASP A 75 -3.38 -31.32 -11.17
C ASP A 75 -4.61 -32.08 -11.72
N ASP A 76 -5.53 -31.40 -12.42
CA ASP A 76 -6.69 -32.02 -13.06
C ASP A 76 -6.37 -32.73 -14.40
N ASP A 77 -5.28 -32.34 -15.09
CA ASP A 77 -4.80 -32.99 -16.32
C ASP A 77 -4.05 -34.32 -16.08
N VAL A 78 -3.73 -34.67 -14.82
CA VAL A 78 -2.94 -35.87 -14.44
C VAL A 78 -3.84 -36.98 -13.87
N LYS A 79 -5.08 -37.10 -14.33
CA LYS A 79 -6.02 -38.13 -13.86
C LYS A 79 -6.51 -39.06 -14.95
#